data_AF-A0A9D6NH79-F1
#
_entry.id   AF-A0A9D6NH79-F1
#
_cell.length_a   1.000
_cell.length_b   1.000
_cell.length_c   1.000
_cell.angle_alpha   90.00
_cell.angle_beta   90.00
_cell.angle_gamma   90.00
#
_symmetry.space_group_name_H-M   'P 1'
#
loop_
_entity.id
_entity.type
_entity.pdbx_description
1 polymer ?
#
loop_
_entity_poly.entity_id
_entity_poly.type
_entity_poly.pdbx_seq_one_letter_code
_entity_poly.pdbx_strand_id
1 'polypeptide(L)'
;MEHGRPHIKALLHIAADRSIQYADLVDESGPLHEELRKSGKLRERTVRMPIPPEAGIDRESLKRYLSRALDRFQDRDHPSEDHWMLLSIEVEDPQDQDLSVEGVLRDLSQQFQEQLCYLTESRGPQEEPALMSRLEELVQRHLESVVDQLAGTAPNEQTSNEVRYGFGWALGRWLAEWYLGRLEPNQEPGFDDELQRAGLDPVLEVSELSLDVGQGLVYLISQGKDSPLVAEVQTARRELAEHTGFVMPAVNFREADDLAHNEYRLYLREREVARGRLKLGHILAAGDRTLLKRLGELIEHPAVEGLATWIRPDRSAEATALGCQCLLPGEVIGQHILDVVEAYSWQLMSIQATSQLLDRLARYEPALVMELDRANVPTRLIRHVLRDLLREGLPIRDLVSILEAILDLGEAARTPEAVTEAVRGAIAPSVFVDLLDEEGVLEAVGLSQSTERFLRDAAERAPTGLPNAVVNAFVEATDQVLDRPDEILIVPAPLRLLVRRLTELTHPDLLVLSDYEIPPGARLALRGTIHLDYLPSEAAE
;
A
#
# COMPACT_ATOMS: atom_id res chain seq x y z
N MET A 1 -7.79 -9.60 20.43
CA MET A 1 -9.12 -9.16 19.96
C MET A 1 -9.27 -9.73 18.57
N GLU A 2 -9.53 -11.04 18.48
CA GLU A 2 -10.90 -11.59 18.39
C GLU A 2 -11.62 -10.98 17.20
N HIS A 3 -11.80 -11.76 16.14
CA HIS A 3 -13.07 -12.00 15.44
C HIS A 3 -12.89 -13.37 14.74
N GLY A 4 -12.79 -14.42 15.57
CA GLY A 4 -12.91 -15.80 15.10
C GLY A 4 -14.35 -16.00 14.63
N ARG A 5 -14.53 -16.50 13.41
CA ARG A 5 -15.84 -16.95 12.95
C ARG A 5 -16.22 -18.19 13.78
N PRO A 6 -17.42 -18.30 14.36
CA PRO A 6 -17.77 -19.43 15.21
C PRO A 6 -17.81 -20.74 14.41
N HIS A 7 -17.04 -21.74 14.84
CA HIS A 7 -17.01 -23.07 14.24
C HIS A 7 -18.24 -23.88 14.71
N ILE A 8 -19.15 -24.20 13.79
CA ILE A 8 -20.31 -25.07 14.07
C ILE A 8 -19.86 -26.54 13.98
N LYS A 9 -20.26 -27.36 14.97
CA LYS A 9 -20.11 -28.82 14.92
C LYS A 9 -21.49 -29.47 14.84
N ALA A 10 -21.80 -30.07 13.69
CA ALA A 10 -23.13 -30.63 13.40
C ALA A 10 -23.09 -32.16 13.35
N LEU A 11 -24.10 -32.80 13.94
CA LEU A 11 -24.42 -34.22 13.74
C LEU A 11 -25.73 -34.29 12.94
N LEU A 12 -25.71 -35.00 11.81
CA LEU A 12 -26.87 -35.07 10.92
C LEU A 12 -27.45 -36.49 10.93
N HIS A 13 -28.76 -36.61 11.19
CA HIS A 13 -29.49 -37.87 11.14
C HIS A 13 -30.70 -37.72 10.20
N ILE A 14 -30.81 -38.61 9.21
CA ILE A 14 -31.91 -38.58 8.23
C ILE A 14 -32.73 -39.86 8.42
N ALA A 15 -34.03 -39.71 8.69
CA ALA A 15 -34.97 -40.82 8.85
C ALA A 15 -36.16 -40.64 7.89
N ALA A 16 -36.54 -41.71 7.19
CA ALA A 16 -37.70 -41.73 6.31
C ALA A 16 -38.88 -42.42 7.03
N ASP A 17 -40.05 -41.78 7.01
CA ASP A 17 -41.19 -42.22 7.83
C ASP A 17 -41.86 -43.48 7.26
N ARG A 18 -41.60 -44.63 7.90
CA ARG A 18 -42.66 -45.55 8.35
C ARG A 18 -42.24 -46.17 9.68
N SER A 19 -42.68 -45.53 10.77
CA SER A 19 -42.79 -46.13 12.10
C SER A 19 -41.52 -46.78 12.68
N ILE A 20 -40.37 -46.12 12.59
CA ILE A 20 -39.22 -46.42 13.44
C ILE A 20 -39.24 -45.38 14.57
N GLN A 21 -39.49 -45.81 15.80
CA GLN A 21 -39.34 -44.92 16.94
C GLN A 21 -37.86 -44.56 17.04
N TYR A 22 -37.57 -43.27 17.12
CA TYR A 22 -36.22 -42.71 17.30
C TYR A 22 -35.40 -43.39 18.42
N ALA A 23 -36.07 -44.07 19.36
CA ALA A 23 -35.46 -44.84 20.43
C ALA A 23 -34.68 -46.08 19.94
N ASP A 24 -35.07 -46.70 18.83
CA ASP A 24 -34.53 -48.00 18.41
C ASP A 24 -33.22 -47.87 17.57
N LEU A 25 -32.95 -46.69 17.00
CA LEU A 25 -31.73 -46.40 16.23
C LEU A 25 -30.53 -45.93 17.10
N VAL A 26 -30.74 -45.71 18.40
CA VAL A 26 -29.77 -45.06 19.31
C VAL A 26 -28.98 -46.06 20.17
N ASP A 27 -29.08 -47.37 19.94
CA ASP A 27 -28.44 -48.34 20.85
C ASP A 27 -26.91 -48.49 20.69
N GLU A 28 -26.29 -48.09 19.57
CA GLU A 28 -24.82 -48.25 19.38
C GLU A 28 -24.01 -46.94 19.31
N SER A 29 -24.67 -45.77 19.32
CA SER A 29 -24.01 -44.46 19.53
C SER A 29 -24.43 -43.77 20.84
N GLY A 30 -25.23 -44.48 21.66
CA GLY A 30 -25.78 -44.03 22.93
C GLY A 30 -24.81 -43.33 23.88
N PRO A 31 -23.55 -43.77 24.11
CA PRO A 31 -22.71 -43.19 25.15
C PRO A 31 -22.34 -41.72 24.89
N LEU A 32 -21.91 -41.38 23.67
CA LEU A 32 -21.48 -40.03 23.31
C LEU A 32 -22.67 -39.07 23.21
N HIS A 33 -23.78 -39.55 22.67
CA HIS A 33 -25.03 -38.78 22.57
C HIS A 33 -25.58 -38.46 23.97
N GLU A 34 -25.63 -39.47 24.84
CA GLU A 34 -26.07 -39.34 26.23
C GLU A 34 -25.12 -38.45 27.04
N GLU A 35 -23.81 -38.50 26.79
CA GLU A 35 -22.79 -37.67 27.45
C GLU A 35 -22.86 -36.19 27.00
N LEU A 36 -23.07 -35.93 25.71
CA LEU A 36 -23.28 -34.58 25.17
C LEU A 36 -24.63 -33.98 25.62
N ARG A 37 -25.67 -34.81 25.73
CA ARG A 37 -26.98 -34.42 26.28
C ARG A 37 -26.91 -34.14 27.79
N LYS A 38 -26.25 -35.00 28.57
CA LYS A 38 -26.06 -34.80 30.03
C LYS A 38 -25.18 -33.60 30.36
N SER A 39 -24.21 -33.28 29.52
CA SER A 39 -23.37 -32.08 29.69
C SER A 39 -24.07 -30.77 29.33
N GLY A 40 -25.31 -30.82 28.82
CA GLY A 40 -26.08 -29.64 28.40
C GLY A 40 -25.57 -28.98 27.12
N LYS A 41 -24.58 -29.60 26.46
CA LYS A 41 -23.91 -29.07 25.27
C LYS A 41 -24.55 -29.53 23.96
N LEU A 42 -25.50 -30.45 23.98
CA LEU A 42 -26.26 -30.89 22.81
C LEU A 42 -27.60 -30.16 22.70
N ARG A 43 -27.87 -29.55 21.54
CA ARG A 43 -29.20 -29.05 21.16
C ARG A 43 -29.78 -29.91 20.05
N GLU A 44 -30.87 -30.60 20.34
CA GLU A 44 -31.59 -31.45 19.39
C GLU A 44 -32.68 -30.62 18.69
N ARG A 45 -32.76 -30.72 17.36
CA ARG A 45 -33.83 -30.09 16.58
C ARG A 45 -34.28 -31.01 15.46
N THR A 46 -35.57 -31.31 15.45
CA THR A 46 -36.21 -32.05 14.37
C THR A 46 -36.82 -31.07 13.38
N VAL A 47 -36.48 -31.22 12.11
CA VAL A 47 -37.01 -30.43 11.01
C VAL A 47 -37.82 -31.36 10.11
N ARG A 48 -39.13 -31.15 10.08
CA ARG A 48 -40.01 -31.82 9.14
C ARG A 48 -40.00 -31.08 7.82
N MET A 49 -39.63 -31.80 6.77
CA MET A 49 -39.61 -31.25 5.42
C MET A 49 -40.70 -31.93 4.60
N PRO A 50 -41.86 -31.27 4.39
CA PRO A 50 -42.84 -31.77 3.45
C PRO A 50 -42.26 -31.67 2.03
N ILE A 51 -42.30 -32.76 1.27
CA ILE A 51 -42.02 -32.71 -0.17
C ILE A 51 -43.26 -32.09 -0.84
N PRO A 52 -43.17 -30.93 -1.50
CA PRO A 52 -44.33 -30.35 -2.18
C PRO A 52 -44.76 -31.27 -3.34
N PRO A 53 -46.07 -31.51 -3.54
CA PRO A 53 -46.57 -32.44 -4.56
C PRO A 53 -46.24 -32.01 -6.00
N GLU A 54 -45.82 -30.76 -6.20
CA GLU A 54 -45.38 -30.21 -7.48
C GLU A 54 -43.88 -30.44 -7.76
N ALA A 55 -43.13 -31.04 -6.82
CA ALA A 55 -41.80 -31.59 -7.08
C ALA A 55 -41.93 -32.91 -7.87
N GLY A 56 -42.43 -32.78 -9.09
CA GLY A 56 -42.44 -33.83 -10.09
C GLY A 56 -41.01 -34.29 -10.40
N ILE A 57 -40.58 -35.32 -9.69
CA ILE A 57 -39.90 -36.51 -10.20
C ILE A 57 -38.66 -36.22 -11.07
N ASP A 58 -37.60 -35.65 -10.47
CA ASP A 58 -36.23 -35.97 -10.88
C ASP A 58 -35.24 -35.92 -9.69
N ARG A 59 -34.22 -36.78 -9.76
CA ARG A 59 -33.23 -37.02 -8.70
C ARG A 59 -32.34 -35.81 -8.41
N GLU A 60 -32.04 -34.98 -9.41
CA GLU A 60 -31.24 -33.78 -9.22
C GLU A 60 -32.01 -32.64 -8.56
N SER A 61 -33.29 -32.51 -8.91
CA SER A 61 -34.18 -31.49 -8.35
C SER A 61 -34.38 -31.73 -6.85
N LEU A 62 -34.49 -33.00 -6.44
CA LEU A 62 -34.50 -33.37 -5.01
C LEU A 62 -33.16 -33.10 -4.32
N LYS A 63 -32.02 -33.44 -4.94
CA LYS A 63 -30.67 -33.11 -4.43
C LYS A 63 -30.49 -31.60 -4.22
N ARG A 64 -30.90 -30.78 -5.20
CA ARG A 64 -30.83 -29.32 -5.12
C ARG A 64 -31.75 -28.75 -4.04
N TYR A 65 -32.95 -29.29 -3.88
CA TYR A 65 -33.89 -28.85 -2.84
C TYR A 65 -33.32 -29.10 -1.44
N LEU A 66 -32.81 -30.31 -1.17
CA LEU A 66 -32.22 -30.67 0.12
C LEU A 66 -30.96 -29.86 0.43
N SER A 67 -30.07 -29.67 -0.55
CA SER A 67 -28.86 -28.84 -0.37
C SER A 67 -29.22 -27.40 -0.01
N ARG A 68 -30.15 -26.76 -0.74
CA ARG A 68 -30.57 -25.38 -0.45
C ARG A 68 -31.31 -25.22 0.88
N ALA A 69 -32.03 -26.26 1.33
CA ALA A 69 -32.71 -26.23 2.61
C ALA A 69 -31.71 -26.31 3.78
N LEU A 70 -30.68 -27.14 3.66
CA LEU A 70 -29.56 -27.22 4.61
C LEU A 70 -28.79 -25.89 4.69
N ASP A 71 -28.51 -25.26 3.55
CA ASP A 71 -27.81 -23.97 3.51
C ASP A 71 -28.62 -22.85 4.21
N ARG A 72 -29.93 -22.77 3.97
CA ARG A 72 -30.79 -21.76 4.64
C ARG A 72 -30.89 -21.95 6.15
N PHE A 73 -30.66 -23.16 6.65
CA PHE A 73 -30.66 -23.44 8.09
C PHE A 73 -29.38 -23.00 8.78
N GLN A 74 -28.23 -23.01 8.08
CA GLN A 74 -26.96 -22.54 8.63
C GLN A 74 -26.95 -21.03 8.90
N ASP A 75 -27.72 -20.25 8.14
CA ASP A 75 -27.70 -18.77 8.22
C ASP A 75 -28.63 -18.15 9.29
N ARG A 76 -29.69 -18.84 9.75
CA ARG A 76 -30.76 -18.18 10.55
C ARG A 76 -30.67 -18.35 12.07
N ASP A 77 -30.00 -19.37 12.58
CA ASP A 77 -29.92 -19.65 14.02
C ASP A 77 -28.49 -20.08 14.38
N HIS A 78 -27.58 -19.12 14.58
CA HIS A 78 -26.22 -19.40 15.09
C HIS A 78 -26.25 -19.73 16.59
N PRO A 79 -25.91 -20.95 17.03
CA PRO A 79 -25.69 -21.23 18.44
C PRO A 79 -24.30 -20.70 18.89
N SER A 80 -24.19 -20.29 20.16
CA SER A 80 -22.93 -19.89 20.80
C SER A 80 -21.86 -21.00 20.80
N GLU A 81 -20.59 -20.61 20.79
CA GLU A 81 -19.35 -21.38 20.50
C GLU A 81 -19.19 -22.81 21.09
N ASP A 82 -19.97 -23.19 22.10
CA ASP A 82 -19.76 -24.43 22.86
C ASP A 82 -20.81 -25.54 22.68
N HIS A 83 -21.72 -25.42 21.71
CA HIS A 83 -22.84 -26.36 21.57
C HIS A 83 -22.79 -27.17 20.26
N TRP A 84 -23.11 -28.46 20.39
CA TRP A 84 -23.38 -29.36 19.28
C TRP A 84 -24.84 -29.27 18.87
N MET A 85 -25.12 -29.26 17.58
CA MET A 85 -26.48 -29.32 17.06
C MET A 85 -26.73 -30.68 16.41
N LEU A 86 -27.74 -31.40 16.91
CA LEU A 86 -28.24 -32.60 16.27
C LEU A 86 -29.44 -32.23 15.42
N LEU A 87 -29.30 -32.38 14.09
CA LEU A 87 -30.36 -32.09 13.15
C LEU A 87 -30.98 -33.41 12.68
N SER A 88 -32.25 -33.63 13.02
CA SER A 88 -33.01 -34.76 12.51
C SER A 88 -33.93 -34.28 11.40
N ILE A 89 -33.78 -34.84 10.20
CA ILE A 89 -34.60 -34.50 9.04
C ILE A 89 -35.60 -35.62 8.80
N GLU A 90 -36.87 -35.31 9.00
CA GLU A 90 -38.00 -36.20 8.68
C GLU A 90 -38.56 -35.79 7.32
N VAL A 91 -38.61 -36.75 6.40
CA VAL A 91 -39.16 -36.57 5.05
C VAL A 91 -40.50 -37.30 4.98
N GLU A 92 -41.59 -36.55 4.82
CA GLU A 92 -42.94 -37.09 4.62
C GLU A 92 -43.15 -37.38 3.13
N ASP A 93 -43.41 -38.64 2.78
CA ASP A 93 -43.63 -39.11 1.41
C ASP A 93 -45.10 -38.92 0.97
N PRO A 94 -45.40 -38.08 -0.04
CA PRO A 94 -46.70 -38.03 -0.65
C PRO A 94 -46.77 -39.05 -1.79
N GLN A 95 -47.01 -40.31 -1.44
CA GLN A 95 -47.53 -41.38 -2.31
C GLN A 95 -46.96 -41.43 -3.75
N ASP A 96 -45.72 -41.85 -3.96
CA ASP A 96 -45.38 -42.57 -5.20
C ASP A 96 -44.14 -43.47 -5.09
N GLN A 97 -44.25 -44.68 -5.66
CA GLN A 97 -43.44 -45.85 -5.31
C GLN A 97 -42.08 -46.01 -6.02
N ASP A 98 -41.59 -45.04 -6.80
CA ASP A 98 -40.46 -45.29 -7.74
C ASP A 98 -39.24 -44.34 -7.64
N LEU A 99 -39.10 -43.57 -6.57
CA LEU A 99 -37.87 -42.81 -6.28
C LEU A 99 -37.28 -43.22 -4.94
N SER A 100 -36.39 -44.23 -4.93
CA SER A 100 -35.69 -44.57 -3.70
C SER A 100 -34.70 -43.46 -3.35
N VAL A 101 -35.06 -42.66 -2.36
CA VAL A 101 -34.18 -41.70 -1.66
C VAL A 101 -32.84 -42.37 -1.29
N GLU A 102 -32.88 -43.68 -1.03
CA GLU A 102 -31.73 -44.57 -0.82
C GLU A 102 -30.73 -44.59 -1.98
N GLY A 103 -31.21 -44.68 -3.23
CA GLY A 103 -30.32 -44.64 -4.40
C GLY A 103 -29.56 -43.32 -4.45
N VAL A 104 -30.23 -42.19 -4.20
CA VAL A 104 -29.66 -40.84 -4.21
C VAL A 104 -28.51 -40.69 -3.21
N LEU A 105 -28.63 -41.29 -2.03
CA LEU A 105 -27.62 -41.27 -0.97
C LEU A 105 -26.41 -42.18 -1.29
N ARG A 106 -26.63 -43.29 -2.00
CA ARG A 106 -25.58 -44.23 -2.42
C ARG A 106 -24.57 -43.63 -3.39
N ASP A 107 -25.04 -42.94 -4.43
CA ASP A 107 -24.16 -42.30 -5.42
C ASP A 107 -23.31 -41.19 -4.81
N LEU A 108 -23.86 -40.44 -3.85
CA LEU A 108 -23.13 -39.38 -3.14
C LEU A 108 -21.98 -39.95 -2.29
N SER A 109 -22.14 -41.15 -1.74
CA SER A 109 -21.10 -41.85 -0.99
C SER A 109 -19.97 -42.36 -1.90
N GLN A 110 -20.34 -43.00 -3.03
CA GLN A 110 -19.39 -43.56 -3.99
C GLN A 110 -18.53 -42.49 -4.67
N GLN A 111 -19.14 -41.37 -5.07
CA GLN A 111 -18.43 -40.25 -5.69
C GLN A 111 -17.36 -39.63 -4.76
N PHE A 112 -17.55 -39.76 -3.45
CA PHE A 112 -16.61 -39.27 -2.45
C PHE A 112 -15.44 -40.25 -2.20
N GLN A 113 -15.67 -41.55 -2.34
CA GLN A 113 -14.60 -42.57 -2.26
C GLN A 113 -13.60 -42.45 -3.41
N GLU A 114 -14.07 -42.20 -4.64
CA GLU A 114 -13.21 -42.04 -5.81
C GLU A 114 -12.28 -40.82 -5.70
N GLN A 115 -12.74 -39.72 -5.08
CA GLN A 115 -11.91 -38.54 -4.85
C GLN A 115 -10.85 -38.75 -3.76
N LEU A 116 -11.13 -39.57 -2.76
CA LEU A 116 -10.14 -39.93 -1.73
C LEU A 116 -8.99 -40.76 -2.31
N CYS A 117 -9.27 -41.72 -3.21
CA CYS A 117 -8.23 -42.53 -3.87
C CYS A 117 -7.35 -41.70 -4.82
N TYR A 118 -7.92 -40.73 -5.53
CA TYR A 118 -7.15 -39.84 -6.43
C TYR A 118 -6.16 -38.94 -5.67
N LEU A 119 -6.54 -38.51 -4.46
CA LEU A 119 -5.69 -37.70 -3.59
C LEU A 119 -4.53 -38.51 -2.97
N THR A 120 -4.68 -39.82 -2.82
CA THR A 120 -3.63 -40.72 -2.31
C THR A 120 -2.60 -41.15 -3.37
N GLU A 121 -2.97 -41.18 -4.66
CA GLU A 121 -2.06 -41.61 -5.75
C GLU A 121 -1.20 -40.48 -6.34
N SER A 122 -1.52 -39.21 -6.08
CA SER A 122 -0.91 -38.05 -6.75
C SER A 122 0.24 -37.37 -5.97
N ARG A 123 0.69 -37.92 -4.83
CA ARG A 123 1.83 -37.38 -4.07
C ARG A 123 2.85 -38.45 -3.70
N GLY A 124 4.10 -38.20 -4.09
CA GLY A 124 5.23 -39.15 -4.07
C GLY A 124 5.80 -39.53 -2.69
N PRO A 125 6.83 -40.40 -2.67
CA PRO A 125 7.01 -41.48 -1.69
C PRO A 125 7.97 -41.16 -0.53
N GLN A 126 7.75 -40.08 0.23
CA GLN A 126 8.67 -39.69 1.32
C GLN A 126 8.09 -39.82 2.74
N GLU A 127 6.87 -40.34 2.94
CA GLU A 127 6.31 -40.53 4.28
C GLU A 127 5.80 -41.97 4.50
N GLU A 128 6.18 -42.54 5.65
CA GLU A 128 6.15 -43.93 6.14
C GLU A 128 5.25 -44.97 5.39
N PRO A 129 5.82 -45.81 4.49
CA PRO A 129 5.09 -46.85 3.77
C PRO A 129 4.46 -47.93 4.67
N ALA A 130 4.94 -48.10 5.89
CA ALA A 130 4.41 -49.09 6.85
C ALA A 130 3.04 -48.72 7.44
N LEU A 131 2.68 -47.42 7.47
CA LEU A 131 1.40 -46.96 8.02
C LEU A 131 0.28 -47.02 6.97
N MET A 132 0.61 -46.68 5.72
CA MET A 132 -0.34 -46.73 4.60
C MET A 132 -0.70 -48.16 4.20
N SER A 133 0.27 -49.08 4.15
CA SER A 133 -0.03 -50.50 3.96
C SER A 133 -0.89 -51.08 5.09
N ARG A 134 -0.76 -50.59 6.33
CA ARG A 134 -1.60 -51.05 7.47
C ARG A 134 -3.04 -50.55 7.38
N LEU A 135 -3.27 -49.36 6.82
CA LEU A 135 -4.61 -48.80 6.61
C LEU A 135 -5.33 -49.50 5.44
N GLU A 136 -4.64 -49.76 4.34
CA GLU A 136 -5.17 -50.56 3.24
C GLU A 136 -5.55 -51.98 3.69
N GLU A 137 -4.69 -52.65 4.45
CA GLU A 137 -4.94 -54.00 4.95
C GLU A 137 -6.12 -54.07 5.94
N LEU A 138 -6.41 -52.98 6.66
CA LEU A 138 -7.50 -52.91 7.64
C LEU A 138 -8.85 -52.62 6.96
N VAL A 139 -8.86 -51.78 5.93
CA VAL A 139 -10.03 -51.51 5.09
C VAL A 139 -10.40 -52.75 4.28
N GLN A 140 -9.41 -53.43 3.70
CA GLN A 140 -9.65 -54.63 2.90
C GLN A 140 -10.14 -55.82 3.74
N ARG A 141 -9.58 -56.04 4.94
CA ARG A 141 -10.09 -57.04 5.90
C ARG A 141 -11.53 -56.76 6.34
N HIS A 142 -11.92 -55.50 6.46
CA HIS A 142 -13.29 -55.15 6.85
C HIS A 142 -14.28 -55.37 5.70
N LEU A 143 -13.86 -55.13 4.45
CA LEU A 143 -14.66 -55.41 3.26
C LEU A 143 -14.86 -56.92 3.04
N GLU A 144 -13.82 -57.73 3.19
CA GLU A 144 -13.89 -59.19 3.05
C GLU A 144 -14.77 -59.84 4.14
N SER A 145 -14.68 -59.37 5.39
CA SER A 145 -15.55 -59.81 6.49
C SER A 145 -17.04 -59.49 6.26
N VAL A 146 -17.33 -58.43 5.52
CA VAL A 146 -18.71 -58.02 5.20
C VAL A 146 -19.26 -58.84 4.03
N VAL A 147 -18.41 -59.21 3.06
CA VAL A 147 -18.80 -60.06 1.92
C VAL A 147 -19.04 -61.51 2.34
N ASP A 148 -18.21 -62.09 3.23
CA ASP A 148 -18.39 -63.45 3.75
C ASP A 148 -19.65 -63.59 4.63
N GLN A 149 -20.02 -62.55 5.37
CA GLN A 149 -21.27 -62.51 6.13
C GLN A 149 -22.52 -62.40 5.23
N LEU A 150 -22.38 -61.89 4.00
CA LEU A 150 -23.46 -61.73 3.03
C LEU A 150 -23.60 -62.92 2.07
N ALA A 151 -22.56 -63.74 1.88
CA ALA A 151 -22.59 -64.93 1.03
C ALA A 151 -23.13 -66.21 1.72
N GLY A 152 -23.40 -66.16 3.02
CA GLY A 152 -23.82 -67.32 3.83
C GLY A 152 -25.33 -67.58 3.96
N THR A 153 -26.20 -66.74 3.39
CA THR A 153 -27.66 -66.90 3.54
C THR A 153 -28.38 -66.71 2.21
N ALA A 154 -28.79 -67.83 1.62
CA ALA A 154 -29.79 -67.87 0.55
C ALA A 154 -31.19 -67.49 1.10
N PRO A 155 -32.09 -67.01 0.23
CA PRO A 155 -33.03 -65.94 0.53
C PRO A 155 -34.27 -66.48 1.23
N ASN A 156 -34.67 -65.84 2.33
CA ASN A 156 -36.06 -65.87 2.76
C ASN A 156 -36.50 -64.48 3.16
N GLU A 157 -37.63 -64.11 2.56
CA GLU A 157 -38.35 -62.86 2.73
C GLU A 157 -38.60 -62.56 4.22
N GLN A 158 -38.55 -61.27 4.56
CA GLN A 158 -38.88 -60.69 5.87
C GLN A 158 -37.80 -60.78 6.95
N THR A 159 -36.60 -60.27 6.70
CA THR A 159 -35.79 -59.44 7.63
C THR A 159 -34.43 -59.13 7.01
N SER A 160 -34.17 -57.89 6.58
CA SER A 160 -32.81 -57.34 6.54
C SER A 160 -32.76 -55.90 6.05
N ASN A 161 -31.77 -55.18 6.58
CA ASN A 161 -31.22 -53.90 6.16
C ASN A 161 -31.81 -52.63 6.79
N GLU A 162 -31.97 -52.66 8.10
CA GLU A 162 -31.43 -51.57 8.92
C GLU A 162 -29.91 -51.76 9.07
N VAL A 163 -29.19 -50.64 9.09
CA VAL A 163 -27.74 -50.53 9.34
C VAL A 163 -26.85 -51.11 8.26
N ARG A 164 -26.53 -50.29 7.27
CA ARG A 164 -25.21 -50.17 6.64
C ARG A 164 -25.33 -49.12 5.55
N TYR A 165 -24.63 -48.00 5.72
CA TYR A 165 -24.09 -47.09 4.69
C TYR A 165 -23.87 -45.64 5.20
N GLY A 166 -24.32 -45.29 6.42
CA GLY A 166 -24.09 -43.94 6.98
C GLY A 166 -22.78 -43.75 7.78
N PHE A 167 -22.22 -44.82 8.37
CA PHE A 167 -21.19 -44.66 9.41
C PHE A 167 -19.76 -44.51 8.86
N GLY A 168 -19.42 -45.18 7.74
CA GLY A 168 -18.07 -45.15 7.18
C GLY A 168 -17.69 -43.81 6.53
N TRP A 169 -18.67 -43.12 5.94
CA TRP A 169 -18.45 -41.85 5.26
C TRP A 169 -18.28 -40.67 6.24
N ALA A 170 -19.12 -40.64 7.28
CA ALA A 170 -19.06 -39.60 8.31
C ALA A 170 -17.79 -39.73 9.17
N LEU A 171 -17.38 -40.96 9.52
CA LEU A 171 -16.16 -41.18 10.30
C LEU A 171 -14.89 -40.93 9.46
N GLY A 172 -14.90 -41.31 8.17
CA GLY A 172 -13.77 -41.07 7.26
C GLY A 172 -13.57 -39.58 6.96
N ARG A 173 -14.66 -38.82 6.78
CA ARG A 173 -14.59 -37.37 6.59
C ARG A 173 -14.24 -36.64 7.89
N TRP A 174 -14.79 -37.06 9.02
CA TRP A 174 -14.44 -36.51 10.33
C TRP A 174 -12.97 -36.76 10.68
N LEU A 175 -12.43 -37.96 10.42
CA LEU A 175 -11.00 -38.24 10.58
C LEU A 175 -10.13 -37.47 9.59
N ALA A 176 -10.57 -37.32 8.32
CA ALA A 176 -9.86 -36.52 7.33
C ALA A 176 -9.82 -35.03 7.74
N GLU A 177 -10.93 -34.44 8.18
CA GLU A 177 -10.99 -33.05 8.63
C GLU A 177 -10.29 -32.84 10.00
N TRP A 178 -10.33 -33.83 10.89
CA TRP A 178 -9.59 -33.83 12.17
C TRP A 178 -8.08 -34.00 11.99
N TYR A 179 -7.64 -34.80 11.01
CA TYR A 179 -6.22 -35.01 10.70
C TYR A 179 -5.68 -33.89 9.79
N LEU A 180 -6.41 -33.44 8.76
CA LEU A 180 -6.05 -32.26 7.94
C LEU A 180 -6.10 -30.95 8.74
N GLY A 181 -6.95 -30.85 9.77
CA GLY A 181 -6.96 -29.74 10.72
C GLY A 181 -5.87 -29.82 11.81
N ARG A 182 -5.09 -30.90 11.86
CA ARG A 182 -3.95 -31.10 12.78
C ARG A 182 -2.61 -31.29 12.07
N LEU A 183 -2.62 -31.53 10.76
CA LEU A 183 -1.49 -31.26 9.90
C LEU A 183 -1.40 -29.75 9.77
N GLU A 184 -0.74 -29.11 10.75
CA GLU A 184 0.05 -27.93 10.40
C GLU A 184 0.82 -28.36 9.14
N PRO A 185 0.63 -27.70 7.98
CA PRO A 185 1.47 -28.02 6.86
C PRO A 185 2.88 -27.79 7.38
N ASN A 186 3.75 -28.80 7.23
CA ASN A 186 5.19 -28.57 7.34
C ASN A 186 5.56 -27.75 6.09
N GLN A 187 5.05 -26.53 6.03
CA GLN A 187 5.64 -25.46 5.26
C GLN A 187 6.98 -25.29 5.95
N GLU A 188 8.05 -25.70 5.27
CA GLU A 188 9.28 -24.91 5.39
C GLU A 188 8.81 -23.45 5.41
N PRO A 189 9.16 -22.69 6.45
CA PRO A 189 8.62 -21.36 6.61
C PRO A 189 8.70 -20.66 5.26
N GLY A 190 7.57 -20.10 4.80
CA GLY A 190 7.62 -19.28 3.61
C GLY A 190 8.75 -18.25 3.79
N PHE A 191 9.38 -17.81 2.70
CA PHE A 191 10.49 -16.85 2.79
C PHE A 191 10.21 -15.73 3.81
N ASP A 192 8.98 -15.20 3.83
CA ASP A 192 8.53 -14.19 4.80
C ASP A 192 8.46 -14.68 6.27
N ASP A 193 8.07 -15.94 6.53
CA ASP A 193 8.10 -16.54 7.86
C ASP A 193 9.54 -16.84 8.33
N GLU A 194 10.45 -17.18 7.41
CA GLU A 194 11.89 -17.33 7.71
C GLU A 194 12.49 -15.97 8.06
N LEU A 195 12.16 -14.93 7.31
CA LEU A 195 12.59 -13.56 7.57
C LEU A 195 12.05 -13.03 8.90
N GLN A 196 10.78 -13.28 9.22
CA GLN A 196 10.20 -12.91 10.52
C GLN A 196 10.84 -13.67 11.68
N ARG A 197 11.05 -14.98 11.53
CA ARG A 197 11.68 -15.82 12.58
C ARG A 197 13.16 -15.49 12.77
N ALA A 198 13.85 -15.12 11.70
CA ALA A 198 15.24 -14.68 11.76
C ALA A 198 15.37 -13.20 12.18
N GLY A 199 14.27 -12.45 12.31
CA GLY A 199 14.28 -11.02 12.57
C GLY A 199 14.91 -10.20 11.44
N LEU A 200 14.92 -10.75 10.22
CA LEU A 200 15.51 -10.14 9.03
C LEU A 200 14.53 -9.25 8.24
N ASP A 201 13.22 -9.29 8.54
CA ASP A 201 12.23 -8.35 7.99
C ASP A 201 12.67 -6.87 8.09
N PRO A 202 13.04 -6.33 9.27
CA PRO A 202 13.53 -4.95 9.39
C PRO A 202 14.92 -4.73 8.78
N VAL A 203 15.65 -5.80 8.46
CA VAL A 203 16.97 -5.74 7.79
C VAL A 203 16.81 -5.64 6.27
N LEU A 204 15.69 -6.12 5.72
CA LEU A 204 15.38 -6.06 4.29
C LEU A 204 14.50 -4.87 3.90
N GLU A 205 13.81 -4.25 4.85
CA GLU A 205 13.07 -3.02 4.62
C GLU A 205 14.01 -1.82 4.45
N VAL A 206 14.22 -1.42 3.18
CA VAL A 206 14.94 -0.18 2.85
C VAL A 206 14.15 0.99 3.41
N SER A 207 14.68 1.61 4.47
CA SER A 207 14.11 2.80 5.09
C SER A 207 14.14 3.95 4.09
N GLU A 208 12.99 4.56 3.80
CA GLU A 208 12.94 5.69 2.86
C GLU A 208 13.76 6.89 3.37
N LEU A 209 13.66 7.19 4.67
CA LEU A 209 14.44 8.20 5.37
C LEU A 209 15.05 7.61 6.64
N SER A 210 16.35 7.82 6.86
CA SER A 210 17.00 7.51 8.13
C SER A 210 17.99 8.59 8.55
N LEU A 211 18.09 8.81 9.85
CA LEU A 211 19.02 9.74 10.47
C LEU A 211 19.93 8.99 11.42
N ASP A 212 21.22 9.03 11.13
CA ASP A 212 22.26 8.49 11.98
C ASP A 212 22.85 9.61 12.82
N VAL A 213 23.00 9.38 14.12
CA VAL A 213 23.55 10.35 15.07
C VAL A 213 24.77 9.78 15.78
N GLY A 214 25.79 10.63 15.98
CA GLY A 214 26.95 10.27 16.79
C GLY A 214 26.60 10.19 18.28
N GLN A 215 27.46 9.51 19.05
CA GLN A 215 27.23 9.20 20.46
C GLN A 215 26.82 10.40 21.34
N GLY A 216 27.35 11.59 21.07
CA GLY A 216 27.05 12.81 21.84
C GLY A 216 25.69 13.43 21.55
N LEU A 217 24.99 12.94 20.51
CA LEU A 217 23.67 13.38 20.09
C LEU A 217 22.57 12.35 20.40
N VAL A 218 22.92 11.18 20.93
CA VAL A 218 21.96 10.10 21.26
C VAL A 218 20.86 10.57 22.23
N TYR A 219 21.16 11.53 23.10
CA TYR A 219 20.16 12.14 23.99
C TYR A 219 18.99 12.80 23.24
N LEU A 220 19.19 13.18 21.97
CA LEU A 220 18.15 13.75 21.13
C LEU A 220 17.14 12.70 20.66
N ILE A 221 17.47 11.40 20.65
CA ILE A 221 16.63 10.31 20.15
C ILE A 221 16.20 9.28 21.22
N SER A 222 16.86 9.26 22.38
CA SER A 222 16.74 8.17 23.37
C SER A 222 15.43 8.10 24.17
N GLN A 223 14.56 9.11 24.08
CA GLN A 223 13.31 9.19 24.87
C GLN A 223 12.06 8.70 24.12
N GLY A 224 12.24 7.99 22.98
CA GLY A 224 11.12 7.46 22.21
C GLY A 224 10.19 8.58 21.74
N LYS A 225 8.94 8.61 22.22
CA LYS A 225 7.96 9.65 21.83
C LYS A 225 8.26 11.04 22.42
N ASP A 226 8.96 11.10 23.54
CA ASP A 226 9.33 12.37 24.20
C ASP A 226 10.72 12.85 23.77
N SER A 227 11.30 12.23 22.74
CA SER A 227 12.55 12.66 22.13
C SER A 227 12.38 14.07 21.53
N PRO A 228 13.31 15.01 21.83
CA PRO A 228 13.31 16.32 21.19
C PRO A 228 13.25 16.21 19.67
N LEU A 229 14.05 15.32 19.09
CA LEU A 229 14.14 15.18 17.65
C LEU A 229 12.90 14.57 17.01
N VAL A 230 12.21 13.67 17.71
CA VAL A 230 10.92 13.13 17.24
C VAL A 230 9.88 14.25 17.16
N ALA A 231 9.84 15.15 18.14
CA ALA A 231 8.95 16.31 18.10
C ALA A 231 9.28 17.24 16.91
N GLU A 232 10.56 17.55 16.71
CA GLU A 232 10.98 18.40 15.59
C GLU A 232 10.68 17.78 14.22
N VAL A 233 10.83 16.47 14.05
CA VAL A 233 10.44 15.79 12.80
C VAL A 233 8.92 15.86 12.56
N GLN A 234 8.09 15.86 13.61
CA GLN A 234 6.64 16.07 13.44
C GLN A 234 6.31 17.51 13.04
N THR A 235 7.05 18.49 13.57
CA THR A 235 6.93 19.90 13.17
C THR A 235 7.32 20.06 11.70
N ALA A 236 8.52 19.61 11.32
CA ALA A 236 9.01 19.64 9.94
C ALA A 236 8.05 18.93 8.97
N ARG A 237 7.51 17.76 9.35
CA ARG A 237 6.51 17.05 8.53
C ARG A 237 5.26 17.89 8.28
N ARG A 238 4.80 18.65 9.29
CA ARG A 238 3.61 19.50 9.17
C ARG A 238 3.90 20.71 8.27
N GLU A 239 5.00 21.39 8.52
CA GLU A 239 5.43 22.54 7.72
C GLU A 239 5.60 22.16 6.25
N LEU A 240 6.27 21.03 5.98
CA LEU A 240 6.42 20.51 4.62
C LEU A 240 5.06 20.23 3.96
N ALA A 241 4.13 19.62 4.68
CA ALA A 241 2.80 19.32 4.15
C ALA A 241 1.96 20.59 3.91
N GLU A 242 2.10 21.62 4.77
CA GLU A 242 1.39 22.90 4.64
C GLU A 242 1.94 23.74 3.48
N HIS A 243 3.26 23.71 3.27
CA HIS A 243 3.94 24.46 2.21
C HIS A 243 3.81 23.76 0.85
N THR A 244 4.19 22.48 0.77
CA THR A 244 4.31 21.75 -0.50
C THR A 244 3.12 20.85 -0.81
N GLY A 245 2.32 20.47 0.18
CA GLY A 245 1.31 19.40 0.03
C GLY A 245 1.87 17.97 0.07
N PHE A 246 3.20 17.80 0.15
CA PHE A 246 3.85 16.50 0.28
C PHE A 246 3.93 16.06 1.75
N VAL A 247 3.65 14.78 2.02
CA VAL A 247 3.68 14.22 3.37
C VAL A 247 4.94 13.37 3.54
N MET A 248 5.88 13.87 4.35
CA MET A 248 7.14 13.18 4.67
C MET A 248 6.90 11.77 5.24
N PRO A 249 7.59 10.73 4.74
CA PRO A 249 7.53 9.38 5.31
C PRO A 249 8.16 9.32 6.71
N ALA A 250 8.07 8.18 7.39
CA ALA A 250 8.70 8.02 8.70
C ALA A 250 10.23 8.13 8.61
N VAL A 251 10.84 8.79 9.60
CA VAL A 251 12.29 8.91 9.73
C VAL A 251 12.77 7.91 10.77
N ASN A 252 13.66 7.01 10.36
CA ASN A 252 14.25 6.03 11.25
C ASN A 252 15.53 6.58 11.90
N PHE A 253 15.61 6.58 13.22
CA PHE A 253 16.75 7.10 13.97
C PHE A 253 17.69 5.98 14.37
N ARG A 254 18.99 6.16 14.15
CA ARG A 254 20.02 5.17 14.51
C ARG A 254 21.20 5.86 15.20
N GLU A 255 21.80 5.16 16.17
CA GLU A 255 23.12 5.53 16.68
C GLU A 255 24.18 4.89 15.79
N ALA A 256 25.18 5.66 15.39
CA ALA A 256 26.27 5.19 14.54
C ALA A 256 27.64 5.42 15.20
N ASP A 257 28.41 4.35 15.34
CA ASP A 257 29.72 4.36 15.99
C ASP A 257 30.83 5.00 15.13
N ASP A 258 30.64 5.07 13.81
CA ASP A 258 31.60 5.67 12.87
C ASP A 258 31.48 7.20 12.78
N LEU A 259 30.44 7.78 13.37
CA LEU A 259 30.23 9.23 13.42
C LEU A 259 31.05 9.90 14.50
N ALA A 260 31.51 11.11 14.21
CA ALA A 260 32.06 11.97 15.25
C ALA A 260 30.99 12.27 16.31
N HIS A 261 31.43 12.47 17.55
CA HIS A 261 30.56 12.58 18.72
C HIS A 261 29.42 13.63 18.58
N ASN A 262 29.63 14.69 17.80
CA ASN A 262 28.70 15.79 17.58
C ASN A 262 28.18 15.89 16.13
N GLU A 263 28.30 14.81 15.35
CA GLU A 263 27.92 14.73 13.94
C GLU A 263 26.62 13.95 13.75
N TYR A 264 25.87 14.28 12.70
CA TYR A 264 24.73 13.50 12.21
C TYR A 264 24.77 13.39 10.68
N ARG A 265 24.14 12.34 10.14
CA ARG A 265 23.99 12.08 8.70
C ARG A 265 22.55 11.70 8.39
N LEU A 266 22.02 12.27 7.31
CA LEU A 266 20.69 11.98 6.79
C LEU A 266 20.82 11.14 5.52
N TYR A 267 20.03 10.08 5.45
CA TYR A 267 20.00 9.12 4.37
C TYR A 267 18.64 9.07 3.72
N LEU A 268 18.66 8.96 2.39
CA LEU A 268 17.50 8.70 1.55
C LEU A 268 17.71 7.35 0.88
N ARG A 269 16.91 6.33 1.23
CA ARG A 269 17.08 4.95 0.74
C ARG A 269 18.55 4.49 0.83
N GLU A 270 19.13 4.63 2.03
CA GLU A 270 20.53 4.26 2.34
C GLU A 270 21.63 5.08 1.64
N ARG A 271 21.29 6.06 0.81
CA ARG A 271 22.26 7.02 0.27
C ARG A 271 22.36 8.23 1.19
N GLU A 272 23.57 8.55 1.66
CA GLU A 272 23.84 9.80 2.38
C GLU A 272 23.50 10.98 1.46
N VAL A 273 22.56 11.82 1.89
CA VAL A 273 22.13 13.02 1.15
C VAL A 273 22.53 14.31 1.86
N ALA A 274 22.71 14.26 3.18
CA ALA A 274 23.13 15.41 3.95
C ALA A 274 23.88 15.01 5.22
N ARG A 275 24.70 15.93 5.72
CA ARG A 275 25.46 15.76 6.96
C ARG A 275 25.59 17.09 7.68
N GLY A 276 25.66 17.06 9.00
CA GLY A 276 25.83 18.27 9.80
C GLY A 276 26.56 18.01 11.11
N ARG A 277 27.00 19.09 11.75
CA ARG A 277 27.71 19.04 13.04
C ARG A 277 27.16 20.09 13.98
N LEU A 278 26.87 19.67 15.20
CA LEU A 278 26.40 20.55 16.25
C LEU A 278 27.53 20.93 17.21
N LYS A 279 27.41 22.06 17.89
CA LYS A 279 28.31 22.37 19.02
C LYS A 279 27.61 22.00 20.33
N LEU A 280 28.13 20.99 21.02
CA LEU A 280 27.52 20.50 22.26
C LEU A 280 27.43 21.60 23.31
N GLY A 281 26.29 21.63 24.02
CA GLY A 281 25.98 22.64 25.04
C GLY A 281 25.78 24.07 24.50
N HIS A 282 25.67 24.24 23.17
CA HIS A 282 25.39 25.52 22.52
C HIS A 282 24.08 25.45 21.73
N ILE A 283 23.57 26.62 21.38
CA ILE A 283 22.43 26.81 20.47
C ILE A 283 22.91 27.60 19.25
N LEU A 284 22.25 27.43 18.11
CA LEU A 284 22.59 28.12 16.88
C LEU A 284 21.78 29.41 16.79
N ALA A 285 22.46 30.55 16.65
CA ALA A 285 21.79 31.81 16.34
C ALA A 285 22.00 32.16 14.87
N ALA A 286 20.92 32.41 14.12
CA ALA A 286 20.92 32.80 12.71
C ALA A 286 20.31 34.20 12.53
N GLY A 287 20.75 34.92 11.50
CA GLY A 287 20.27 36.27 11.21
C GLY A 287 21.31 37.17 10.54
N ASP A 288 21.13 38.48 10.65
CA ASP A 288 22.00 39.45 9.97
C ASP A 288 23.45 39.41 10.48
N ARG A 289 24.40 39.51 9.55
CA ARG A 289 25.85 39.48 9.80
C ARG A 289 26.29 40.46 10.87
N THR A 290 25.74 41.68 10.89
CA THR A 290 26.14 42.73 11.84
C THR A 290 25.71 42.40 13.26
N LEU A 291 24.53 41.79 13.41
CA LEU A 291 23.99 41.34 14.70
C LEU A 291 24.77 40.15 15.22
N LEU A 292 25.00 39.14 14.38
CA LEU A 292 25.69 37.91 14.75
C LEU A 292 27.15 38.14 15.19
N LYS A 293 27.86 39.10 14.60
CA LYS A 293 29.24 39.45 15.02
C LYS A 293 29.34 39.92 16.48
N ARG A 294 28.25 40.39 17.07
CA ARG A 294 28.18 40.78 18.49
C ARG A 294 28.02 39.58 19.40
N LEU A 295 27.54 38.47 18.86
CA LEU A 295 27.24 37.24 19.56
C LEU A 295 28.39 36.24 19.49
N GLY A 296 29.08 36.14 18.36
CA GLY A 296 30.23 35.23 18.25
C GLY A 296 30.87 35.19 16.86
N GLU A 297 31.58 34.09 16.63
CA GLU A 297 32.21 33.80 15.34
C GLU A 297 31.16 33.39 14.31
N LEU A 298 31.20 34.05 13.16
CA LEU A 298 30.31 33.75 12.05
C LEU A 298 30.68 32.41 11.41
N ILE A 299 29.68 31.59 11.19
CA ILE A 299 29.78 30.32 10.49
C ILE A 299 28.67 30.23 9.44
N GLU A 300 28.88 29.36 8.46
CA GLU A 300 27.82 28.85 7.60
C GLU A 300 27.40 27.49 8.15
N HIS A 301 26.11 27.20 8.16
CA HIS A 301 25.58 25.95 8.68
C HIS A 301 24.47 25.44 7.77
N PRO A 302 24.44 24.15 7.40
CA PRO A 302 23.53 23.63 6.37
C PRO A 302 22.05 23.65 6.75
N ALA A 303 21.73 23.87 8.02
CA ALA A 303 20.37 23.95 8.54
C ALA A 303 19.74 25.35 8.49
N VAL A 304 20.48 26.36 8.03
CA VAL A 304 19.99 27.74 7.99
C VAL A 304 20.52 28.42 6.75
N GLU A 305 19.68 29.22 6.12
CA GLU A 305 20.11 30.06 5.02
C GLU A 305 20.98 31.21 5.55
N GLY A 306 22.15 31.41 4.93
CA GLY A 306 23.07 32.48 5.27
C GLY A 306 23.99 32.18 6.44
N LEU A 307 24.16 33.19 7.31
CA LEU A 307 25.17 33.15 8.38
C LEU A 307 24.55 32.81 9.74
N ALA A 308 25.34 32.15 10.57
CA ALA A 308 24.99 31.80 11.94
C ALA A 308 26.16 31.94 12.90
N THR A 309 25.91 31.76 14.19
CA THR A 309 26.94 31.67 15.24
C THR A 309 26.47 30.74 16.35
N TRP A 310 27.39 29.95 16.90
CA TRP A 310 27.12 29.18 18.11
C TRP A 310 27.20 30.06 19.34
N ILE A 311 26.14 30.09 20.14
CA ILE A 311 26.09 30.81 21.41
C ILE A 311 25.78 29.87 22.56
N ARG A 312 26.15 30.29 23.77
CA ARG A 312 25.71 29.56 24.97
C ARG A 312 24.22 29.83 25.22
N PRO A 313 23.47 28.87 25.78
CA PRO A 313 22.02 29.02 26.03
C PRO A 313 21.65 30.26 26.86
N ASP A 314 22.51 30.70 27.77
CA ASP A 314 22.29 31.90 28.61
C ASP A 314 22.27 33.21 27.82
N ARG A 315 22.83 33.21 26.60
CA ARG A 315 22.79 34.36 25.68
C ARG A 315 21.62 34.33 24.70
N SER A 316 20.73 33.33 24.79
CA SER A 316 19.56 33.22 23.91
C SER A 316 18.69 34.48 23.96
N ALA A 317 18.35 34.95 25.17
CA ALA A 317 17.53 36.15 25.32
C ALA A 317 18.19 37.43 24.76
N GLU A 318 19.52 37.54 24.85
CA GLU A 318 20.28 38.62 24.23
C GLU A 318 20.18 38.54 22.70
N ALA A 319 20.39 37.36 22.13
CA ALA A 319 20.35 37.12 20.69
C ALA A 319 18.95 37.38 20.10
N THR A 320 17.89 36.87 20.75
CA THR A 320 16.51 37.15 20.34
C THR A 320 16.18 38.64 20.42
N ALA A 321 16.64 39.35 21.46
CA ALA A 321 16.43 40.79 21.58
C ALA A 321 17.14 41.61 20.49
N LEU A 322 18.20 41.07 19.89
CA LEU A 322 18.86 41.65 18.72
C LEU A 322 18.11 41.36 17.41
N GLY A 323 17.12 40.48 17.42
CA GLY A 323 16.38 40.04 16.23
C GLY A 323 16.93 38.76 15.58
N CYS A 324 17.85 38.04 16.23
CA CYS A 324 18.34 36.76 15.74
C CYS A 324 17.36 35.62 16.08
N GLN A 325 17.18 34.68 15.15
CA GLN A 325 16.50 33.42 15.42
C GLN A 325 17.45 32.47 16.17
N CYS A 326 17.00 31.87 17.25
CA CYS A 326 17.79 30.95 18.07
C CYS A 326 17.19 29.55 17.99
N LEU A 327 17.99 28.58 17.57
CA LEU A 327 17.62 27.19 17.35
C LEU A 327 18.37 26.28 18.34
N LEU A 328 17.61 25.46 19.07
CA LEU A 328 18.10 24.37 19.90
C LEU A 328 18.70 23.25 19.03
N PRO A 329 19.56 22.38 19.58
CA PRO A 329 20.18 21.27 18.85
C PRO A 329 19.18 20.39 18.05
N GLY A 330 18.02 20.10 18.62
CA GLY A 330 16.96 19.36 17.93
C GLY A 330 16.38 20.15 16.75
N GLU A 331 16.03 21.42 16.97
CA GLU A 331 15.45 22.32 15.97
C GLU A 331 16.41 22.52 14.79
N VAL A 332 17.72 22.60 15.05
CA VAL A 332 18.76 22.67 13.98
C VAL A 332 18.72 21.42 13.09
N ILE A 333 18.58 20.22 13.66
CA ILE A 333 18.46 19.00 12.85
C ILE A 333 17.10 18.96 12.15
N GLY A 334 16.02 19.36 12.84
CA GLY A 334 14.66 19.42 12.28
C GLY A 334 14.59 20.30 11.03
N GLN A 335 15.14 21.51 11.09
CA GLN A 335 15.20 22.41 9.94
C GLN A 335 15.99 21.81 8.78
N HIS A 336 17.15 21.22 9.05
CA HIS A 336 17.94 20.58 8.00
C HIS A 336 17.21 19.37 7.37
N ILE A 337 16.44 18.61 8.16
CA ILE A 337 15.59 17.54 7.63
C ILE A 337 14.50 18.12 6.73
N LEU A 338 13.85 19.22 7.14
CA LEU A 338 12.85 19.90 6.34
C LEU A 338 13.42 20.28 4.96
N ASP A 339 14.51 21.04 4.94
CA ASP A 339 15.14 21.55 3.72
C ASP A 339 15.57 20.40 2.78
N VAL A 340 16.18 19.35 3.35
CA VAL A 340 16.64 18.20 2.55
C VAL A 340 15.45 17.41 2.01
N VAL A 341 14.44 17.12 2.83
CA VAL A 341 13.28 16.34 2.35
C VAL A 341 12.49 17.13 1.32
N GLU A 342 12.38 18.45 1.46
CA GLU A 342 11.77 19.31 0.45
C GLU A 342 12.49 19.18 -0.90
N ALA A 343 13.81 19.34 -0.92
CA ALA A 343 14.65 19.20 -2.12
C ALA A 343 14.55 17.80 -2.77
N TYR A 344 14.32 16.75 -1.97
CA TYR A 344 14.19 15.37 -2.44
C TYR A 344 12.74 14.84 -2.50
N SER A 345 11.73 15.69 -2.27
CA SER A 345 10.32 15.30 -2.19
C SER A 345 9.83 14.58 -3.44
N TRP A 346 10.30 15.02 -4.61
CA TRP A 346 10.03 14.37 -5.89
C TRP A 346 10.57 12.92 -5.97
N GLN A 347 11.72 12.60 -5.34
CA GLN A 347 12.24 11.22 -5.31
C GLN A 347 11.44 10.31 -4.36
N LEU A 348 10.86 10.92 -3.33
CA LEU A 348 10.01 10.27 -2.34
C LEU A 348 8.56 10.09 -2.82
N MET A 349 8.14 10.78 -3.88
CA MET A 349 6.83 10.60 -4.50
C MET A 349 6.70 9.22 -5.15
N SER A 350 6.28 8.23 -4.35
CA SER A 350 6.06 6.84 -4.75
C SER A 350 4.62 6.62 -5.20
N ILE A 351 4.35 5.44 -5.81
CA ILE A 351 2.98 5.04 -6.14
C ILE A 351 2.16 4.92 -4.85
N GLN A 352 2.74 4.34 -3.80
CA GLN A 352 2.12 4.22 -2.48
C GLN A 352 1.74 5.60 -1.92
N ALA A 353 2.65 6.57 -1.96
CA ALA A 353 2.39 7.94 -1.50
C ALA A 353 1.29 8.62 -2.32
N THR A 354 1.29 8.43 -3.64
CA THR A 354 0.25 8.96 -4.54
C THR A 354 -1.13 8.34 -4.21
N SER A 355 -1.20 7.02 -4.04
CA SER A 355 -2.45 6.35 -3.65
C SER A 355 -2.97 6.85 -2.31
N GLN A 356 -2.10 7.04 -1.32
CA GLN A 356 -2.50 7.59 -0.02
C GLN A 356 -3.03 9.03 -0.12
N LEU A 357 -2.50 9.86 -1.02
CA LEU A 357 -3.04 11.20 -1.28
C LEU A 357 -4.45 11.11 -1.90
N LEU A 358 -4.64 10.25 -2.89
CA LEU A 358 -5.94 10.02 -3.54
C LEU A 358 -6.97 9.43 -2.56
N ASP A 359 -6.58 8.49 -1.70
CA ASP A 359 -7.45 7.90 -0.67
C ASP A 359 -7.89 8.94 0.37
N ARG A 360 -7.03 9.92 0.68
CA ARG A 360 -7.39 11.05 1.55
C ARG A 360 -8.35 11.99 0.84
N LEU A 361 -8.06 12.33 -0.42
CA LEU A 361 -8.91 13.16 -1.27
C LEU A 361 -10.31 12.58 -1.41
N ALA A 362 -10.44 11.27 -1.63
CA ALA A 362 -11.72 10.57 -1.77
C ALA A 362 -12.65 10.74 -0.56
N ARG A 363 -12.12 11.09 0.62
CA ARG A 363 -12.93 11.34 1.83
C ARG A 363 -13.71 12.65 1.77
N TYR A 364 -13.25 13.63 1.00
CA TYR A 364 -13.87 14.95 0.91
C TYR A 364 -14.24 15.37 -0.53
N GLU A 365 -13.53 14.87 -1.55
CA GLU A 365 -13.86 15.03 -2.98
C GLU A 365 -14.10 13.67 -3.69
N PRO A 366 -15.09 12.85 -3.24
CA PRO A 366 -15.34 11.54 -3.84
C PRO A 366 -15.80 11.60 -5.30
N ALA A 367 -16.45 12.68 -5.71
CA ALA A 367 -16.93 12.85 -7.08
C ALA A 367 -15.77 12.96 -8.09
N LEU A 368 -14.75 13.75 -7.75
CA LEU A 368 -13.55 13.94 -8.57
C LEU A 368 -12.76 12.63 -8.73
N VAL A 369 -12.58 11.88 -7.63
CA VAL A 369 -11.88 10.58 -7.69
C VAL A 369 -12.65 9.58 -8.56
N MET A 370 -13.98 9.53 -8.44
CA MET A 370 -14.80 8.68 -9.30
C MET A 370 -14.74 9.11 -10.78
N GLU A 371 -14.56 10.39 -11.06
CA GLU A 371 -14.38 10.90 -12.43
C GLU A 371 -13.03 10.51 -13.02
N LEU A 372 -11.95 10.60 -12.25
CA LEU A 372 -10.62 10.06 -12.63
C LEU A 372 -10.69 8.57 -12.98
N ASP A 373 -11.40 7.78 -12.18
CA ASP A 373 -11.61 6.36 -12.44
C ASP A 373 -12.40 6.14 -13.75
N ARG A 374 -13.47 6.90 -13.98
CA ARG A 374 -14.27 6.81 -15.22
C ARG A 374 -13.48 7.21 -16.46
N ALA A 375 -12.63 8.22 -16.33
CA ALA A 375 -11.72 8.67 -17.38
C ALA A 375 -10.51 7.73 -17.58
N ASN A 376 -10.39 6.66 -16.76
CA ASN A 376 -9.27 5.73 -16.75
C ASN A 376 -7.91 6.42 -16.59
N VAL A 377 -7.83 7.48 -15.79
CA VAL A 377 -6.57 8.19 -15.54
C VAL A 377 -5.66 7.29 -14.69
N PRO A 378 -4.51 6.83 -15.20
CA PRO A 378 -3.68 5.91 -14.45
C PRO A 378 -2.96 6.63 -13.31
N THR A 379 -2.91 6.02 -12.12
CA THR A 379 -2.17 6.55 -10.95
C THR A 379 -0.71 6.88 -11.28
N ARG A 380 -0.10 6.16 -12.24
CA ARG A 380 1.27 6.43 -12.70
C ARG A 380 1.42 7.80 -13.39
N LEU A 381 0.39 8.25 -14.12
CA LEU A 381 0.37 9.57 -14.75
C LEU A 381 0.24 10.65 -13.67
N ILE A 382 -0.70 10.49 -12.74
CA ILE A 382 -0.87 11.40 -11.60
C ILE A 382 0.44 11.53 -10.83
N ARG A 383 1.06 10.40 -10.46
CA ARG A 383 2.39 10.38 -9.82
C ARG A 383 3.44 11.14 -10.62
N HIS A 384 3.48 10.95 -11.95
CA HIS A 384 4.46 11.61 -12.80
C HIS A 384 4.29 13.14 -12.75
N VAL A 385 3.05 13.62 -12.90
CA VAL A 385 2.73 15.04 -12.81
C VAL A 385 3.13 15.60 -11.44
N LEU A 386 2.65 15.00 -10.34
CA LEU A 386 2.96 15.46 -8.98
C LEU A 386 4.46 15.49 -8.69
N ARG A 387 5.19 14.47 -9.16
CA ARG A 387 6.65 14.42 -9.02
C ARG A 387 7.33 15.56 -9.76
N ASP A 388 6.94 15.80 -11.01
CA ASP A 388 7.59 16.79 -11.84
C ASP A 388 7.27 18.22 -11.37
N LEU A 389 6.06 18.45 -10.85
CA LEU A 389 5.71 19.68 -10.14
C LEU A 389 6.64 19.90 -8.92
N LEU A 390 6.75 18.92 -8.03
CA LEU A 390 7.62 18.99 -6.85
C LEU A 390 9.10 19.19 -7.21
N ARG A 391 9.57 18.56 -8.29
CA ARG A 391 10.96 18.69 -8.76
C ARG A 391 11.30 20.13 -9.18
N GLU A 392 10.30 20.89 -9.59
CA GLU A 392 10.43 22.30 -9.98
C GLU A 392 9.94 23.26 -8.89
N GLY A 393 9.78 22.78 -7.65
CA GLY A 393 9.37 23.60 -6.50
C GLY A 393 7.91 24.03 -6.52
N LEU A 394 7.07 23.46 -7.38
CA LEU A 394 5.63 23.77 -7.38
C LEU A 394 4.91 22.95 -6.29
N PRO A 395 4.14 23.61 -5.40
CA PRO A 395 3.38 22.93 -4.37
C PRO A 395 2.23 22.14 -5.00
N ILE A 396 1.99 20.94 -4.48
CA ILE A 396 0.91 20.02 -4.87
C ILE A 396 -0.26 20.03 -3.89
N ARG A 397 -0.33 21.07 -3.04
CA ARG A 397 -1.37 21.22 -2.02
C ARG A 397 -2.76 21.35 -2.63
N ASP A 398 -2.88 22.09 -3.72
CA ASP A 398 -4.13 22.22 -4.48
C ASP A 398 -4.32 21.02 -5.42
N LEU A 399 -4.48 19.84 -4.80
CA LEU A 399 -4.63 18.58 -5.52
C LEU A 399 -5.90 18.56 -6.39
N VAL A 400 -6.93 19.32 -6.00
CA VAL A 400 -8.19 19.44 -6.75
C VAL A 400 -7.93 20.09 -8.10
N SER A 401 -7.36 21.29 -8.13
CA SER A 401 -7.06 22.00 -9.38
C SER A 401 -6.10 21.20 -10.27
N ILE A 402 -5.12 20.50 -9.68
CA ILE A 402 -4.21 19.62 -10.42
C ILE A 402 -4.97 18.50 -11.13
N LEU A 403 -5.87 17.80 -10.42
CA LEU A 403 -6.59 16.65 -10.97
C LEU A 403 -7.68 17.06 -11.96
N GLU A 404 -8.34 18.20 -11.75
CA GLU A 404 -9.26 18.80 -12.72
C GLU A 404 -8.52 19.17 -14.01
N ALA A 405 -7.35 19.82 -13.90
CA ALA A 405 -6.52 20.13 -15.06
C ALA A 405 -6.07 18.87 -15.83
N ILE A 406 -5.81 17.75 -15.12
CA ILE A 406 -5.52 16.46 -15.78
C ILE A 406 -6.75 15.94 -16.55
N LEU A 407 -7.94 16.06 -15.97
CA LEU A 407 -9.20 15.61 -16.58
C LEU A 407 -9.58 16.45 -17.81
N ASP A 408 -9.40 17.77 -17.74
CA ASP A 408 -9.74 18.71 -18.81
C ASP A 408 -8.95 18.45 -20.11
N LEU A 409 -7.76 17.87 -20.00
CA LEU A 409 -6.94 17.49 -21.17
C LEU A 409 -7.52 16.30 -21.95
N GLY A 410 -8.31 15.44 -21.29
CA GLY A 410 -8.88 14.24 -21.89
C GLY A 410 -7.86 13.37 -22.62
N GLU A 411 -8.26 12.78 -23.77
CA GLU A 411 -7.37 11.96 -24.62
C GLU A 411 -6.35 12.78 -25.44
N ALA A 412 -6.38 14.12 -25.36
CA ALA A 412 -5.59 14.99 -26.24
C ALA A 412 -4.09 14.99 -25.89
N ALA A 413 -3.75 14.71 -24.63
CA ALA A 413 -2.37 14.71 -24.15
C ALA A 413 -1.72 13.33 -24.33
N ARG A 414 -0.71 13.26 -25.22
CA ARG A 414 -0.08 11.98 -25.61
C ARG A 414 1.06 11.55 -24.69
N THR A 415 1.65 12.47 -23.92
CA THR A 415 2.80 12.16 -23.05
C THR A 415 2.64 12.76 -21.66
N PRO A 416 3.18 12.11 -20.62
CA PRO A 416 3.16 12.63 -19.26
C PRO A 416 3.75 14.04 -19.13
N GLU A 417 4.78 14.37 -19.91
CA GLU A 417 5.40 15.69 -19.92
C GLU A 417 4.42 16.77 -20.43
N ALA A 418 3.67 16.49 -21.50
CA ALA A 418 2.69 17.43 -22.03
C ALA A 418 1.55 17.67 -21.05
N VAL A 419 1.15 16.62 -20.30
CA VAL A 419 0.18 16.76 -19.20
C VAL A 419 0.75 17.66 -18.10
N THR A 420 2.00 17.44 -17.68
CA THR A 420 2.66 18.28 -16.68
C THR A 420 2.69 19.75 -17.10
N GLU A 421 3.09 20.08 -18.33
CA GLU A 421 3.14 21.46 -18.81
C GLU A 421 1.77 22.14 -18.83
N ALA A 422 0.73 21.41 -19.22
CA ALA A 422 -0.63 21.93 -19.21
C ALA A 422 -1.16 22.16 -17.79
N VAL A 423 -0.91 21.21 -16.88
CA VAL A 423 -1.26 21.34 -15.46
C VAL A 423 -0.51 22.52 -14.83
N ARG A 424 0.78 22.69 -15.14
CA ARG A 424 1.56 23.85 -14.71
C ARG A 424 0.91 25.14 -15.16
N GLY A 425 0.53 25.27 -16.42
CA GLY A 425 -0.16 26.46 -16.92
C GLY A 425 -1.47 26.78 -16.19
N ALA A 426 -2.16 25.77 -15.65
CA ALA A 426 -3.38 25.97 -14.88
C ALA A 426 -3.12 26.41 -13.43
N ILE A 427 -2.10 25.86 -12.76
CA ILE A 427 -1.88 26.07 -11.31
C ILE A 427 -0.81 27.13 -11.01
N ALA A 428 0.21 27.26 -11.85
CA ALA A 428 1.36 28.12 -11.58
C ALA A 428 1.00 29.61 -11.43
N PRO A 429 0.03 30.18 -12.18
CA PRO A 429 -0.35 31.58 -12.00
C PRO A 429 -0.84 31.93 -10.60
N SER A 430 -1.42 30.97 -9.85
CA SER A 430 -1.86 31.20 -8.47
C SER A 430 -0.72 31.04 -7.46
N VAL A 431 0.25 30.18 -7.76
CA VAL A 431 1.46 29.96 -6.94
C VAL A 431 2.43 31.13 -7.07
N PHE A 432 2.66 31.62 -8.29
CA PHE A 432 3.67 32.65 -8.56
C PHE A 432 3.19 34.08 -8.31
N VAL A 433 1.99 34.27 -7.75
CA VAL A 433 1.53 35.59 -7.28
C VAL A 433 2.49 36.15 -6.24
N ASP A 434 3.07 35.29 -5.40
CA ASP A 434 4.01 35.67 -4.34
C ASP A 434 5.38 36.15 -4.88
N LEU A 435 5.64 35.96 -6.18
CA LEU A 435 6.85 36.48 -6.84
C LEU A 435 6.71 37.93 -7.31
N LEU A 436 5.50 38.49 -7.24
CA LEU A 436 5.26 39.89 -7.62
C LEU A 436 5.69 40.84 -6.51
N ASP A 437 6.24 42.00 -6.89
CA ASP A 437 6.49 43.09 -5.94
C ASP A 437 5.20 43.77 -5.47
N GLU A 438 5.33 44.73 -4.54
CA GLU A 438 4.20 45.49 -3.99
C GLU A 438 3.39 46.24 -5.07
N GLU A 439 4.02 46.52 -6.22
CA GLU A 439 3.43 47.17 -7.39
C GLU A 439 2.88 46.19 -8.45
N GLY A 440 2.95 44.88 -8.21
CA GLY A 440 2.51 43.85 -9.14
C GLY A 440 3.42 43.66 -10.35
N VAL A 441 4.71 44.01 -10.23
CA VAL A 441 5.73 43.82 -11.25
C VAL A 441 6.48 42.51 -11.00
N LEU A 442 6.72 41.78 -12.08
CA LEU A 442 7.58 40.58 -12.10
C LEU A 442 8.88 40.94 -12.82
N GLU A 443 9.98 41.00 -12.08
CA GLU A 443 11.32 41.15 -12.67
C GLU A 443 11.79 39.80 -13.22
N ALA A 444 12.22 39.80 -14.49
CA ALA A 444 12.67 38.58 -15.16
C ALA A 444 13.72 38.84 -16.23
N VAL A 445 14.38 37.77 -16.64
CA VAL A 445 15.19 37.68 -17.86
C VAL A 445 14.33 37.03 -18.95
N GLY A 446 14.50 37.48 -20.19
CA GLY A 446 13.80 36.92 -21.35
C GLY A 446 14.74 36.27 -22.36
N LEU A 447 14.18 35.54 -23.32
CA LEU A 447 14.91 35.11 -24.51
C LEU A 447 14.74 36.13 -25.65
N SER A 448 15.78 36.31 -26.45
CA SER A 448 15.64 37.05 -27.71
C SER A 448 14.85 36.23 -28.73
N GLN A 449 14.06 36.92 -29.57
CA GLN A 449 13.22 36.27 -30.58
C GLN A 449 14.02 35.38 -31.57
N SER A 450 15.28 35.73 -31.85
CA SER A 450 16.19 34.89 -32.64
C SER A 450 16.53 33.58 -31.93
N THR A 451 16.82 33.66 -30.64
CA THR A 451 17.13 32.52 -29.78
C THR A 451 15.93 31.60 -29.64
N GLU A 452 14.73 32.14 -29.42
CA GLU A 452 13.50 31.35 -29.34
C GLU A 452 13.24 30.56 -30.63
N ARG A 453 13.37 31.20 -31.79
CA ARG A 453 13.22 30.52 -33.09
C ARG A 453 14.25 29.42 -33.26
N PHE A 454 15.52 29.71 -32.95
CA PHE A 454 16.59 28.73 -33.07
C PHE A 454 16.36 27.51 -32.18
N LEU A 455 16.03 27.71 -30.89
CA LEU A 455 15.78 26.60 -29.96
C LEU A 455 14.58 25.75 -30.38
N ARG A 456 13.52 26.39 -30.90
CA ARG A 456 12.34 25.70 -31.44
C ARG A 456 12.73 24.79 -32.61
N ASP A 457 13.40 25.35 -33.61
CA ASP A 457 13.83 24.61 -34.80
C ASP A 457 14.81 23.47 -34.43
N ALA A 458 15.70 23.73 -33.46
CA ALA A 458 16.66 22.74 -33.00
C ALA A 458 15.98 21.58 -32.26
N ALA A 459 14.97 21.88 -31.42
CA ALA A 459 14.19 20.86 -30.71
C ALA A 459 13.38 19.98 -31.66
N GLU A 460 12.80 20.56 -32.72
CA GLU A 460 12.08 19.81 -33.75
C GLU A 460 12.99 18.85 -34.53
N ARG A 461 14.24 19.27 -34.80
CA ARG A 461 15.24 18.44 -35.53
C ARG A 461 15.90 17.39 -34.66
N ALA A 462 15.97 17.61 -33.35
CA ALA A 462 16.69 16.75 -32.41
C ALA A 462 15.76 16.25 -31.28
N PRO A 463 14.78 15.38 -31.60
CA PRO A 463 13.81 14.88 -30.61
C PRO A 463 14.46 14.06 -29.48
N THR A 464 15.68 13.56 -29.67
CA THR A 464 16.46 12.84 -28.66
C THR A 464 17.30 13.74 -27.75
N GLY A 465 17.29 15.06 -27.99
CA GLY A 465 18.07 16.04 -27.23
C GLY A 465 18.96 16.90 -28.12
N LEU A 466 19.25 18.12 -27.66
CA LEU A 466 20.08 19.08 -28.40
C LEU A 466 21.55 18.65 -28.42
N PRO A 467 22.31 18.99 -29.49
CA PRO A 467 23.75 18.78 -29.52
C PRO A 467 24.46 19.51 -28.37
N ASN A 468 25.49 18.89 -27.79
CA ASN A 468 26.25 19.47 -26.67
C ASN A 468 26.80 20.87 -26.96
N ALA A 469 27.17 21.17 -28.22
CA ALA A 469 27.62 22.49 -28.62
C ALA A 469 26.53 23.56 -28.41
N VAL A 470 25.28 23.24 -28.71
CA VAL A 470 24.13 24.14 -28.50
C VAL A 470 23.84 24.30 -27.00
N VAL A 471 23.90 23.20 -26.25
CA VAL A 471 23.70 23.23 -24.79
C VAL A 471 24.74 24.14 -24.13
N ASN A 472 26.02 23.95 -24.44
CA ASN A 472 27.11 24.74 -23.87
C ASN A 472 27.00 26.22 -24.24
N ALA A 473 26.69 26.54 -25.50
CA ALA A 473 26.51 27.92 -25.93
C ALA A 473 25.32 28.59 -25.24
N PHE A 474 24.24 27.86 -24.98
CA PHE A 474 23.08 28.38 -24.26
C PHE A 474 23.40 28.65 -22.79
N VAL A 475 24.11 27.74 -22.13
CA VAL A 475 24.57 27.93 -20.75
C VAL A 475 25.47 29.15 -20.65
N GLU A 476 26.47 29.29 -21.53
CA GLU A 476 27.37 30.45 -21.53
C GLU A 476 26.63 31.77 -21.76
N ALA A 477 25.65 31.78 -22.68
CA ALA A 477 24.81 32.96 -22.89
C ALA A 477 23.91 33.28 -21.68
N THR A 478 23.52 32.26 -20.92
CA THR A 478 22.74 32.41 -19.68
C THR A 478 23.60 32.98 -18.56
N ASP A 479 24.82 32.45 -18.37
CA ASP A 479 25.81 32.92 -17.38
C ASP A 479 26.16 34.41 -17.54
N GLN A 480 26.12 34.92 -18.78
CA GLN A 480 26.42 36.33 -19.08
C GLN A 480 25.31 37.30 -18.65
N VAL A 481 24.09 36.81 -18.43
CA VAL A 481 22.91 37.64 -18.18
C VAL A 481 22.40 37.50 -16.75
N LEU A 482 22.52 36.32 -16.14
CA LEU A 482 22.09 36.10 -14.77
C LEU A 482 23.08 36.72 -13.77
N ASP A 483 22.57 37.54 -12.85
CA ASP A 483 23.34 38.13 -11.75
C ASP A 483 23.21 37.30 -10.46
N ARG A 484 22.08 36.59 -10.28
CA ARG A 484 21.73 35.79 -9.10
C ARG A 484 21.22 34.39 -9.49
N PRO A 485 21.41 33.38 -8.62
CA PRO A 485 20.99 32.01 -8.91
C PRO A 485 19.46 31.82 -8.93
N ASP A 486 18.73 32.62 -8.14
CA ASP A 486 17.28 32.53 -7.91
C ASP A 486 16.45 33.42 -8.86
N GLU A 487 17.01 33.78 -10.02
CA GLU A 487 16.32 34.63 -10.99
C GLU A 487 15.20 33.91 -11.74
N ILE A 488 14.33 34.72 -12.37
CA ILE A 488 13.20 34.24 -13.15
C ILE A 488 13.53 34.38 -14.63
N LEU A 489 13.46 33.29 -15.38
CA LEU A 489 13.60 33.26 -16.83
C LEU A 489 12.23 32.99 -17.47
N ILE A 490 11.71 33.95 -18.23
CA ILE A 490 10.44 33.82 -18.95
C ILE A 490 10.71 33.36 -20.38
N VAL A 491 10.01 32.32 -20.79
CA VAL A 491 10.09 31.75 -22.14
C VAL A 491 8.70 31.42 -22.70
N PRO A 492 8.53 31.31 -24.03
CA PRO A 492 7.29 30.82 -24.61
C PRO A 492 6.99 29.39 -24.16
N ALA A 493 5.71 29.06 -23.90
CA ALA A 493 5.29 27.75 -23.39
C ALA A 493 5.90 26.52 -24.11
N PRO A 494 6.00 26.46 -25.46
CA PRO A 494 6.61 25.32 -26.15
C PRO A 494 8.11 25.09 -25.83
N LEU A 495 8.80 26.08 -25.28
CA LEU A 495 10.23 26.03 -24.97
C LEU A 495 10.51 25.82 -23.48
N ARG A 496 9.52 25.95 -22.60
CA ARG A 496 9.71 25.97 -21.14
C ARG A 496 10.42 24.72 -20.62
N LEU A 497 9.87 23.53 -20.88
CA LEU A 497 10.50 22.28 -20.47
C LEU A 497 11.89 22.08 -21.08
N LEU A 498 12.11 22.49 -22.33
CA LEU A 498 13.41 22.40 -22.98
C LEU A 498 14.43 23.27 -22.25
N VAL A 499 14.10 24.55 -22.04
CA VAL A 499 14.98 25.52 -21.37
C VAL A 499 15.24 25.09 -19.95
N ARG A 500 14.22 24.62 -19.21
CA ARG A 500 14.41 24.07 -17.86
C ARG A 500 15.42 22.93 -17.85
N ARG A 501 15.34 21.98 -18.80
CA ARG A 501 16.31 20.88 -18.91
C ARG A 501 17.72 21.34 -19.27
N LEU A 502 17.85 22.41 -20.05
CA LEU A 502 19.16 22.98 -20.40
C LEU A 502 19.84 23.65 -19.20
N THR A 503 19.04 24.27 -18.31
CA THR A 503 19.57 25.01 -17.16
C THR A 503 19.64 24.20 -15.88
N GLU A 504 18.89 23.10 -15.74
CA GLU A 504 18.76 22.34 -14.48
C GLU A 504 20.10 21.91 -13.84
N LEU A 505 21.09 21.55 -14.66
CA LEU A 505 22.39 21.09 -14.15
C LEU A 505 23.33 22.22 -13.74
N THR A 506 23.20 23.39 -14.37
CA THR A 506 24.13 24.53 -14.17
C THR A 506 23.53 25.62 -13.28
N HIS A 507 22.21 25.78 -13.34
CA HIS A 507 21.40 26.73 -12.58
C HIS A 507 20.19 25.98 -11.98
N PRO A 508 20.40 25.16 -10.95
CA PRO A 508 19.31 24.38 -10.34
C PRO A 508 18.20 25.26 -9.78
N ASP A 509 18.57 26.43 -9.23
CA ASP A 509 17.68 27.39 -8.54
C ASP A 509 16.99 28.38 -9.49
N LEU A 510 17.32 28.37 -10.79
CA LEU A 510 16.71 29.24 -11.79
C LEU A 510 15.25 28.85 -12.03
N LEU A 511 14.34 29.78 -11.81
CA LEU A 511 12.91 29.61 -12.05
C LEU A 511 12.59 29.87 -13.53
N VAL A 512 12.36 28.80 -14.29
CA VAL A 512 11.99 28.89 -15.71
C VAL A 512 10.46 28.87 -15.86
N LEU A 513 9.89 30.02 -16.19
CA LEU A 513 8.45 30.22 -16.32
C LEU A 513 8.01 30.29 -17.78
N SER A 514 6.85 29.72 -18.08
CA SER A 514 6.18 29.97 -19.36
C SER A 514 5.37 31.27 -19.33
N ASP A 515 5.05 31.80 -20.51
CA ASP A 515 4.12 32.92 -20.67
C ASP A 515 2.71 32.63 -20.13
N TYR A 516 2.29 31.36 -20.05
CA TYR A 516 1.03 30.96 -19.42
C TYR A 516 1.09 30.84 -17.89
N GLU A 517 2.29 30.80 -17.30
CA GLU A 517 2.47 30.67 -15.85
C GLU A 517 2.52 32.03 -15.15
N ILE A 518 2.50 33.12 -15.92
CA ILE A 518 2.56 34.49 -15.41
C ILE A 518 1.20 34.85 -14.77
N PRO A 519 1.17 35.35 -13.52
CA PRO A 519 -0.07 35.78 -12.89
C PRO A 519 -0.86 36.80 -13.73
N PRO A 520 -2.18 36.66 -13.85
CA PRO A 520 -2.99 37.57 -14.64
C PRO A 520 -2.92 39.00 -14.07
N GLY A 521 -2.57 39.96 -14.93
CA GLY A 521 -2.42 41.36 -14.54
C GLY A 521 -1.02 41.76 -14.05
N ALA A 522 -0.09 40.81 -13.95
CA ALA A 522 1.32 41.11 -13.66
C ALA A 522 1.94 41.98 -14.77
N ARG A 523 2.77 42.95 -14.36
CA ARG A 523 3.57 43.76 -15.29
C ARG A 523 4.97 43.17 -15.38
N LEU A 524 5.43 42.86 -16.59
CA LEU A 524 6.77 42.31 -16.78
C LEU A 524 7.81 43.43 -16.88
N ALA A 525 8.86 43.33 -16.07
CA ALA A 525 10.07 44.15 -16.17
C ALA A 525 11.25 43.26 -16.57
N LEU A 526 11.63 43.32 -17.85
CA LEU A 526 12.78 42.56 -18.34
C LEU A 526 14.09 43.27 -17.98
N ARG A 527 14.89 42.63 -17.14
CA ARG A 527 16.23 43.12 -16.76
C ARG A 527 17.30 42.83 -17.82
N GLY A 528 17.15 41.71 -18.51
CA GLY A 528 18.11 41.20 -19.46
C GLY A 528 17.45 40.36 -20.54
N THR A 529 18.21 40.08 -21.60
CA THR A 529 17.76 39.20 -22.67
C THR A 529 18.91 38.28 -23.06
N ILE A 530 18.65 36.98 -23.11
CA ILE A 530 19.63 35.99 -23.53
C ILE A 530 19.69 35.96 -25.05
N HIS A 531 20.91 36.12 -25.56
CA HIS A 531 21.23 36.10 -26.98
C HIS A 531 22.19 34.93 -27.25
N LEU A 532 21.70 33.94 -28.00
CA LEU A 532 22.57 32.91 -28.57
C LEU A 532 23.21 33.46 -29.84
N ASP A 533 24.46 33.90 -29.75
CA ASP A 533 25.25 34.37 -30.90
C ASP A 533 25.76 33.23 -31.81
N TYR A 534 25.30 32.00 -31.56
CA TYR A 534 25.72 30.82 -32.31
C TYR A 534 24.88 30.62 -33.59
N LEU A 535 25.32 31.23 -34.69
CA LEU A 535 24.91 30.87 -36.05
C LEU A 535 26.17 30.52 -36.86
N PRO A 536 26.47 29.22 -37.05
CA PRO A 536 26.96 28.84 -38.37
C PRO A 536 26.34 27.55 -38.92
N SER A 537 26.12 27.60 -40.22
CA SER A 537 25.55 26.61 -41.13
C SER A 537 26.39 25.34 -41.35
N GLU A 538 27.20 24.89 -40.39
CA GLU A 538 28.20 23.83 -40.63
C GLU A 538 28.13 22.63 -39.66
N ALA A 539 27.25 22.63 -38.67
CA ALA A 539 27.03 21.47 -37.79
C ALA A 539 25.91 20.53 -38.27
N ALA A 540 25.49 20.65 -39.54
CA ALA A 540 24.48 19.81 -40.17
C ALA A 540 25.08 18.58 -40.88
N GLU A 541 26.31 18.18 -40.55
CA GLU A 541 26.90 16.89 -40.93
C GLU A 541 27.08 15.97 -39.72
#